data_AF-A0A956X595-F1
#
_entry.id   AF-A0A956X595-F1
#
_cell.length_a   1.000
_cell.length_b   1.000
_cell.length_c   1.000
_cell.angle_alpha   90.00
_cell.angle_beta   90.00
_cell.angle_gamma   90.00
#
_symmetry.space_group_name_H-M   'P 1'
#
loop_
_entity.id
_entity.type
_entity.pdbx_description
1 polymer ?
#
loop_
_entity_poly.entity_id
_entity_poly.type
_entity_poly.pdbx_seq_one_letter_code
_entity_poly.pdbx_strand_id
1 'polypeptide(L)'
;TDSMQRAIDETNRRREKQVAYNTAHGITPQTIAKQISEMAWQKGKVAEGETAVSEPAPLYNAVELLAQVEQLEADMKSAALLLQFERAAALRDQLIELRGQLEPV
;
A
#
# COMPACT_ATOMS: atom_id res chain seq x y z
N THR A 1 21.98 -25.39 1.98
CA THR A 1 22.44 -25.55 0.58
C THR A 1 23.59 -24.61 0.34
N ASP A 2 24.61 -25.04 -0.40
CA ASP A 2 25.82 -24.22 -0.66
C ASP A 2 25.51 -22.89 -1.36
N SER A 3 24.40 -22.83 -2.12
CA SER A 3 23.92 -21.60 -2.74
C SER A 3 23.46 -20.55 -1.72
N MET A 4 22.79 -20.97 -0.64
CA MET A 4 22.40 -20.06 0.44
C MET A 4 23.62 -19.57 1.21
N GLN A 5 24.57 -20.46 1.50
CA GLN A 5 25.81 -20.09 2.20
C GLN A 5 26.58 -18.99 1.44
N ARG A 6 26.79 -19.18 0.12
CA ARG A 6 27.45 -18.18 -0.73
C ARG A 6 26.72 -16.83 -0.74
N ALA A 7 25.39 -16.84 -0.77
CA ALA A 7 24.60 -15.60 -0.76
C ALA A 7 24.73 -14.85 0.58
N ILE A 8 24.74 -15.58 1.69
CA ILE A 8 24.92 -15.02 3.04
C ILE A 8 26.33 -14.44 3.17
N ASP A 9 27.37 -15.18 2.74
CA ASP A 9 28.76 -14.75 2.83
C ASP A 9 29.01 -13.48 2.00
N GLU A 10 28.48 -13.40 0.79
CA GLU A 10 28.59 -12.19 -0.05
C GLU A 10 27.82 -11.00 0.56
N THR A 11 26.68 -11.26 1.19
CA THR A 11 25.91 -10.22 1.90
C THR A 11 26.71 -9.66 3.08
N ASN A 12 27.35 -10.53 3.86
CA ASN A 12 28.18 -10.12 4.99
C ASN A 12 29.42 -9.36 4.53
N ARG A 13 30.12 -9.85 3.51
CA ARG A 13 31.28 -9.17 2.91
C ARG A 13 30.94 -7.76 2.41
N ARG A 14 29.77 -7.55 1.79
CA ARG A 14 29.30 -6.22 1.36
C ARG A 14 28.98 -5.32 2.54
N ARG A 15 28.30 -5.85 3.55
CA ARG A 15 27.92 -5.09 4.76
C ARG A 15 29.14 -4.58 5.51
N GLU A 16 30.16 -5.42 5.69
CA GLU A 16 31.42 -5.03 6.35
C GLU A 16 32.09 -3.85 5.65
N LYS A 17 32.17 -3.88 4.31
CA LYS A 17 32.71 -2.77 3.52
C LYS A 17 31.89 -1.49 3.66
N GLN A 18 30.56 -1.60 3.65
CA GLN A 18 29.68 -0.44 3.81
C GLN A 18 29.82 0.18 5.21
N VAL A 19 29.88 -0.63 6.26
CA VAL A 19 30.08 -0.15 7.63
C VAL A 19 31.44 0.51 7.78
N ALA A 20 32.51 -0.11 7.27
CA ALA A 20 33.85 0.47 7.33
C ALA A 20 33.92 1.82 6.60
N TYR A 21 33.31 1.91 5.41
CA TYR A 21 33.21 3.17 4.66
C TYR A 21 32.41 4.22 5.43
N ASN A 22 31.23 3.86 5.94
CA ASN A 22 30.37 4.77 6.68
C ASN A 22 31.05 5.31 7.94
N THR A 23 31.71 4.45 8.72
CA THR A 23 32.47 4.84 9.91
C THR A 23 33.64 5.75 9.56
N ALA A 24 34.39 5.44 8.51
CA ALA A 24 35.51 6.26 8.06
C ALA A 24 35.09 7.67 7.58
N HIS A 25 33.86 7.81 7.08
CA HIS A 25 33.34 9.07 6.53
C HIS A 25 32.30 9.75 7.43
N GLY A 26 32.03 9.21 8.63
CA GLY A 26 31.01 9.75 9.54
C GLY A 26 29.58 9.70 8.98
N ILE A 27 29.28 8.79 8.05
CA ILE A 27 27.97 8.67 7.40
C ILE A 27 27.04 7.86 8.30
N THR A 28 25.92 8.45 8.72
CA THR A 28 24.83 7.70 9.36
C THR A 28 23.86 7.19 8.29
N PRO A 29 23.63 5.87 8.18
CA PRO A 29 22.68 5.34 7.22
C PRO A 29 21.27 5.88 7.47
N GLN A 30 20.62 6.39 6.44
CA GLN A 30 19.24 6.86 6.48
C GLN A 30 18.45 6.28 5.31
N THR A 31 17.15 6.06 5.51
CA THR A 31 16.25 5.65 4.43
C THR A 31 16.09 6.79 3.43
N ILE A 32 16.17 6.47 2.14
CA ILE A 32 15.95 7.45 1.08
C ILE A 32 14.47 7.84 1.07
N ALA A 33 14.16 9.06 1.49
CA ALA A 33 12.83 9.66 1.30
C ALA A 33 12.82 10.41 -0.03
N LYS A 34 12.13 9.86 -1.04
CA LYS A 34 11.89 10.58 -2.31
C LYS A 34 10.65 11.44 -2.16
N GLN A 35 10.75 12.72 -2.52
CA GLN A 35 9.57 13.57 -2.60
C GLN A 35 8.68 13.10 -3.76
N ILE A 36 7.40 12.88 -3.44
CA ILE A 36 6.38 12.58 -4.45
C ILE A 36 6.04 13.93 -5.10
N SER A 37 6.22 14.04 -6.41
CA SER A 37 5.83 15.25 -7.17
C SER A 37 4.32 15.47 -7.03
N GLU A 38 3.88 16.70 -6.79
CA GLU A 38 2.46 17.04 -6.57
C GLU A 38 1.54 16.61 -7.73
N MET A 39 2.08 16.47 -8.95
CA MET A 39 1.32 15.93 -10.08
C MET A 39 0.83 14.49 -9.86
N ALA A 40 1.50 13.70 -9.02
CA ALA A 40 1.06 12.35 -8.66
C ALA A 40 0.04 12.33 -7.50
N TRP A 41 -0.20 13.48 -6.85
CA TRP A 41 -0.98 13.59 -5.62
C TRP A 41 -2.25 14.45 -5.76
N GLN A 42 -2.93 14.43 -6.91
CA GLN A 42 -4.35 14.81 -6.94
C GLN A 42 -5.21 13.64 -6.44
N LYS A 43 -5.00 13.22 -5.20
CA LYS A 43 -5.93 12.37 -4.45
C LYS A 43 -6.55 13.22 -3.35
N GLY A 44 -7.87 13.17 -3.29
CA GLY A 44 -8.73 14.09 -2.59
C GLY A 44 -8.26 14.47 -1.19
N LYS A 45 -8.42 15.77 -0.89
CA LYS A 45 -8.84 16.18 0.45
C LYS A 45 -10.16 15.45 0.74
N VAL A 46 -10.06 14.24 1.28
CA VAL A 46 -11.22 13.60 1.89
C VAL A 46 -11.46 14.44 3.13
N ALA A 47 -12.52 15.24 3.07
CA ALA A 47 -12.92 16.08 4.18
C ALA A 47 -13.07 15.18 5.41
N GLU A 48 -12.37 15.54 6.47
CA GLU A 48 -12.56 15.04 7.82
C GLU A 48 -14.00 15.39 8.21
N GLY A 49 -14.93 14.50 7.85
CA GLY A 49 -16.36 14.63 8.05
C GLY A 49 -16.77 13.86 9.29
N GLU A 50 -17.19 14.64 10.28
CA GLU A 50 -17.81 14.30 11.56
C GLU A 50 -18.34 12.87 11.73
N THR A 51 -17.85 12.23 12.80
CA THR A 51 -18.26 10.92 13.30
C THR A 51 -19.73 10.89 13.70
N ALA A 52 -20.57 10.28 12.87
CA ALA A 52 -21.88 9.77 13.31
C ALA A 52 -21.70 8.31 13.76
N VAL A 53 -21.82 8.05 15.06
CA VAL A 53 -21.81 6.71 15.65
C VAL A 53 -23.04 5.96 15.12
N SER A 54 -22.84 4.99 14.24
CA SER A 54 -23.88 4.07 13.78
C SER A 54 -23.75 2.73 14.51
N GLU A 55 -24.88 2.19 14.94
CA GLU A 55 -25.01 0.88 15.60
C GLU A 55 -24.34 -0.27 14.81
N PRO A 56 -23.91 -1.36 15.48
CA PRO A 56 -23.24 -2.47 14.81
C PRO A 56 -24.16 -3.09 13.74
N ALA A 57 -23.77 -2.95 12.48
CA ALA A 57 -24.46 -3.58 11.37
C ALA A 57 -24.47 -5.11 11.56
N PRO A 58 -25.58 -5.81 11.24
CA PRO A 58 -25.66 -7.25 11.38
C PRO A 58 -24.59 -7.95 10.53
N LEU A 59 -23.98 -9.01 11.07
CA LEU A 59 -22.86 -9.76 10.46
C LEU A 59 -23.14 -10.24 9.01
N TYR A 60 -24.41 -10.43 8.64
CA TYR A 60 -24.81 -10.74 7.27
C TYR A 60 -24.37 -9.66 6.27
N ASN A 61 -24.48 -8.39 6.65
CA ASN A 61 -24.07 -7.27 5.80
C ASN A 61 -22.55 -7.26 5.59
N ALA A 62 -21.76 -7.69 6.59
CA ALA A 62 -20.30 -7.72 6.49
C ALA A 62 -19.81 -8.78 5.48
N VAL A 63 -20.45 -9.95 5.42
CA VAL A 63 -20.11 -11.00 4.45
C VAL A 63 -20.46 -10.56 3.03
N GLU A 64 -21.61 -9.93 2.83
CA GLU A 64 -22.04 -9.38 1.53
C GLU A 64 -21.12 -8.24 1.07
N LEU A 65 -20.73 -7.35 1.99
CA LEU A 65 -19.77 -6.27 1.73
C LEU A 65 -18.40 -6.82 1.32
N LEU A 66 -17.89 -7.86 2.00
CA LEU A 66 -16.62 -8.49 1.64
C LEU A 66 -16.65 -9.10 0.24
N ALA A 67 -17.74 -9.80 -0.11
CA ALA A 67 -17.92 -10.34 -1.45
C ALA A 67 -17.98 -9.23 -2.52
N GLN A 68 -18.63 -8.11 -2.21
CA GLN A 68 -18.68 -6.95 -3.11
C GLN A 68 -17.31 -6.29 -3.28
N VAL A 69 -16.51 -6.19 -2.21
CA VAL A 69 -15.13 -5.69 -2.27
C VAL A 69 -14.26 -6.60 -3.15
N GLU A 70 -14.38 -7.92 -3.02
CA GLU A 70 -13.63 -8.87 -3.84
C GLU A 70 -13.97 -8.72 -5.33
N GLN A 71 -15.26 -8.59 -5.66
CA GLN A 71 -15.71 -8.38 -7.03
C GLN A 71 -15.18 -7.07 -7.63
N LEU A 72 -15.28 -5.96 -6.89
CA LEU A 72 -14.76 -4.67 -7.34
C LEU A 72 -13.24 -4.67 -7.51
N GLU A 73 -12.53 -5.41 -6.65
CA GLU A 73 -11.08 -5.57 -6.77
C GLU A 73 -10.71 -6.34 -8.05
N ALA A 74 -11.45 -7.41 -8.36
CA ALA A 74 -11.28 -8.16 -9.60
C ALA A 74 -11.55 -7.31 -10.84
N ASP A 75 -12.63 -6.52 -10.82
CA ASP A 75 -13.02 -5.63 -11.92
C ASP A 75 -12.04 -4.47 -12.10
N MET A 76 -11.50 -3.93 -11.02
CA MET A 76 -10.45 -2.91 -11.06
C MET A 76 -9.17 -3.47 -11.71
N LYS A 77 -8.76 -4.68 -11.32
CA LYS A 77 -7.59 -5.36 -11.89
C LYS A 77 -7.79 -5.66 -13.37
N SER A 78 -8.97 -6.12 -13.78
CA SER A 78 -9.28 -6.39 -15.19
C SER A 78 -9.25 -5.11 -16.03
N ALA A 79 -9.84 -4.01 -15.53
CA ALA A 79 -9.78 -2.70 -16.18
C ALA A 79 -8.34 -2.19 -16.32
N ALA A 80 -7.50 -2.39 -15.30
CA ALA A 80 -6.08 -2.02 -15.35
C ALA A 80 -5.30 -2.85 -16.40
N LEU A 81 -5.58 -4.15 -16.51
CA LEU A 81 -4.99 -5.02 -17.55
C LEU A 81 -5.40 -4.58 -18.96
N LEU A 82 -6.63 -4.10 -19.12
CA LEU A 82 -7.15 -3.56 -20.38
C LEU A 82 -6.73 -2.10 -20.66
N LEU A 83 -5.85 -1.53 -19.83
CA LEU A 83 -5.37 -0.14 -19.91
C LEU A 83 -6.48 0.92 -19.78
N GLN A 84 -7.62 0.56 -19.19
CA GLN A 84 -8.75 1.46 -18.91
C GLN A 84 -8.56 2.14 -17.55
N PHE A 85 -7.59 3.05 -17.46
CA PHE A 85 -7.18 3.64 -16.18
C PHE A 85 -8.25 4.53 -15.53
N GLU A 86 -9.09 5.21 -16.30
CA GLU A 86 -10.20 6.01 -15.75
C GLU A 86 -11.23 5.12 -15.03
N ARG A 87 -11.57 3.99 -15.66
CA ARG A 87 -12.46 2.99 -15.07
C ARG A 87 -11.85 2.34 -13.83
N ALA A 88 -10.57 1.97 -13.90
CA ALA A 88 -9.86 1.41 -12.75
C ALA A 88 -9.78 2.42 -11.58
N ALA A 89 -9.59 3.71 -11.87
CA ALA A 89 -9.60 4.76 -10.86
C ALA A 89 -10.97 4.91 -10.19
N ALA A 90 -12.06 4.91 -10.97
CA ALA A 90 -13.41 4.96 -10.42
C ALA A 90 -13.72 3.76 -9.51
N LEU A 91 -13.35 2.54 -9.94
CA LEU A 91 -13.53 1.31 -9.16
C LEU A 91 -12.69 1.32 -7.87
N ARG A 92 -11.47 1.87 -7.92
CA ARG A 92 -10.62 2.06 -6.74
C ARG A 92 -11.28 2.97 -5.70
N ASP A 93 -11.88 4.07 -6.15
CA ASP A 93 -12.48 5.04 -5.24
C ASP A 93 -13.72 4.45 -4.55
N GLN A 94 -14.53 3.68 -5.28
CA GLN A 94 -15.64 2.88 -4.71
C GLN A 94 -15.13 1.82 -3.70
N LEU A 95 -14.01 1.15 -4.00
CA LEU A 95 -13.41 0.16 -3.10
C LEU A 95 -12.93 0.80 -1.79
N ILE A 96 -12.37 2.02 -1.85
CA ILE A 96 -11.92 2.76 -0.66
C ILE A 96 -13.12 3.13 0.21
N GLU A 97 -14.21 3.61 -0.39
CA GLU A 97 -15.45 3.95 0.31
C GLU A 97 -16.05 2.73 1.04
N LEU A 98 -16.16 1.59 0.35
CA LEU A 98 -16.68 0.35 0.92
C LEU A 98 -15.78 -0.22 2.04
N ARG A 99 -14.45 -0.14 1.89
CA ARG A 99 -13.53 -0.57 2.96
C ARG A 99 -13.60 0.34 4.18
N GLY A 100 -13.79 1.65 3.99
CA GLY A 100 -14.01 2.59 5.09
C GLY A 100 -15.29 2.29 5.90
N GLN A 101 -16.29 1.65 5.30
CA GLN A 101 -17.49 1.20 6.02
C GLN A 101 -17.27 -0.10 6.82
N LEU A 102 -16.25 -0.89 6.48
CA LEU A 102 -15.93 -2.17 7.13
C LEU A 102 -14.95 -2.03 8.32
N GLU A 103 -14.08 -1.02 8.31
CA GLU A 103 -13.22 -0.68 9.44
C GLU A 103 -13.91 0.40 10.30
N PRO A 104 -14.63 0.04 11.38
CA PRO A 104 -15.00 1.04 12.38
C PRO A 104 -13.72 1.56 13.03
N VAL A 105 -13.54 2.89 12.99
CA VAL A 105 -12.46 3.61 13.68
C VAL A 105 -12.59 3.44 15.20
#